data_AF-A0PCE8-F1
#
_entry.id   AF-A0PCE8-F1
#
_cell.length_a   1.000
_cell.length_b   1.000
_cell.length_c   1.000
_cell.angle_alpha   90.00
_cell.angle_beta   90.00
_cell.angle_gamma   90.00
#
_symmetry.space_group_name_H-M   'P 1'
#
loop_
_entity.id
_entity.type
_entity.pdbx_description
1 polymer ?
#
loop_
_entity_poly.entity_id
_entity_poly.type
_entity_poly.pdbx_seq_one_letter_code
_entity_poly.pdbx_strand_id
1 'polypeptide(L)'
;SKKKPDGIHRCCFKCEICPKGTYFNKTEDPYECINCKETEWSAAGSTSCNLRELEFVPFTDIGAILIMVGAWALVVLTVAMSVLFAINYNTPVVRSAGGPMCFLIFGCLCLSNVSVFFYFGKPTGSSCVMRLLPFLLFYTVCLSCFVVRSFQIVFIFKIAAKFPKLHSV
;
A
#
# COMPACT_ATOMS: atom_id res chain seq x y z
N SER A 1 33.86 9.08 -18.47
CA SER A 1 34.46 7.77 -18.73
C SER A 1 35.82 7.72 -18.07
N LYS A 2 36.10 6.67 -17.29
CA LYS A 2 37.35 6.53 -16.54
C LYS A 2 38.47 5.99 -17.41
N LYS A 3 39.72 6.30 -17.05
CA LYS A 3 40.92 5.77 -17.70
C LYS A 3 41.29 4.43 -17.06
N LYS A 4 41.30 3.37 -17.87
CA LYS A 4 41.78 2.05 -17.50
C LYS A 4 43.15 1.82 -18.16
N PRO A 5 44.24 1.61 -17.40
CA PRO A 5 45.55 1.36 -17.99
C PRO A 5 45.53 0.19 -18.97
N ASP A 6 46.18 0.34 -20.11
CA ASP A 6 46.26 -0.70 -21.16
C ASP A 6 47.72 -0.94 -21.54
N GLY A 7 48.27 -2.06 -21.09
CA GLY A 7 49.69 -2.40 -21.28
C GLY A 7 50.65 -1.77 -20.27
N ILE A 8 51.94 -1.76 -20.61
CA ILE A 8 53.06 -1.39 -19.70
C ILE A 8 53.35 0.12 -19.70
N HIS A 9 53.01 0.82 -20.78
CA HIS A 9 53.30 2.25 -20.91
C HIS A 9 52.25 3.10 -20.19
N ARG A 10 52.69 3.98 -19.28
CA ARG A 10 51.81 4.88 -18.50
C ARG A 10 50.93 5.82 -19.34
N CYS A 11 51.28 6.03 -20.61
CA CYS A 11 50.51 6.87 -21.53
C CYS A 11 49.38 6.11 -22.24
N CYS A 12 49.36 4.78 -22.19
CA CYS A 12 48.33 3.97 -22.84
C CYS A 12 47.20 3.65 -21.86
N PHE A 13 46.01 4.14 -22.18
CA PHE A 13 44.79 3.86 -21.42
C PHE A 13 43.60 3.68 -22.36
N LYS A 14 42.70 2.77 -21.98
CA LYS A 14 41.38 2.61 -22.57
C LYS A 14 40.36 3.40 -21.77
N CYS A 15 39.42 4.03 -22.47
CA CYS A 15 38.28 4.71 -21.85
C CYS A 15 37.18 3.69 -21.57
N GLU A 16 36.90 3.43 -20.29
CA GLU A 16 35.81 2.56 -19.87
C GLU A 16 34.63 3.42 -19.38
N ILE A 17 33.43 3.08 -19.83
CA ILE A 17 32.21 3.80 -19.43
C ILE A 17 31.90 3.43 -17.97
N CYS A 18 31.67 4.44 -17.14
CA CYS A 18 31.28 4.22 -15.75
C CYS A 18 29.89 3.57 -15.69
N PRO A 19 29.68 2.56 -14.82
CA PRO A 19 28.40 1.89 -14.68
C PRO A 19 27.32 2.84 -14.13
N LYS A 20 26.05 2.47 -14.27
CA LYS A 20 24.91 3.22 -13.71
C LYS A 20 25.08 3.40 -12.19
N GLY A 21 24.67 4.56 -11.67
CA GLY A 21 24.83 4.90 -10.25
C GLY A 21 26.23 5.38 -9.85
N THR A 22 27.15 5.49 -10.82
CA THR A 22 28.46 6.10 -10.63
C THR A 22 28.67 7.25 -11.61
N TYR A 23 29.49 8.23 -11.22
CA TYR A 23 29.83 9.36 -12.07
C TYR A 23 31.35 9.52 -12.17
N PHE A 24 31.78 10.24 -13.20
CA PHE A 24 33.19 10.49 -13.47
C PHE A 24 33.54 11.96 -13.22
N ASN A 25 34.44 12.22 -12.27
CA ASN A 25 34.95 13.56 -11.98
C ASN A 25 36.39 13.72 -12.49
N LYS A 26 36.58 14.45 -13.58
CA LYS A 26 37.92 14.68 -14.19
C LYS A 26 38.90 15.39 -13.25
N THR A 27 38.41 16.16 -12.28
CA THR A 27 39.22 17.05 -11.44
C THR A 27 39.78 16.33 -10.22
N GLU A 28 39.08 15.33 -9.68
CA GLU A 28 39.53 14.55 -8.51
C GLU A 28 40.25 13.27 -8.91
N ASP A 29 39.62 12.40 -9.70
CA ASP A 29 40.18 11.09 -10.05
C ASP A 29 39.82 10.68 -11.48
N PRO A 30 40.80 10.66 -12.41
CA PRO A 30 40.58 10.24 -13.78
C PRO A 30 40.58 8.71 -13.98
N TYR A 31 40.89 7.91 -12.96
CA TYR A 31 41.05 6.44 -13.05
C TYR A 31 39.89 5.66 -12.43
N GLU A 32 39.17 6.23 -11.47
CA GLU A 32 38.02 5.57 -10.84
C GLU A 32 36.67 6.26 -11.15
N CYS A 33 35.59 5.50 -10.94
CA CYS A 33 34.23 6.03 -10.99
C CYS A 33 33.73 6.17 -9.56
N ILE A 34 33.16 7.32 -9.22
CA ILE A 34 32.71 7.63 -7.87
C ILE A 34 31.23 7.26 -7.76
N ASN A 35 30.83 6.63 -6.65
CA ASN A 35 29.42 6.31 -6.40
C ASN A 35 28.61 7.58 -6.11
N CYS A 36 27.38 7.63 -6.63
CA CYS A 36 26.41 8.65 -6.21
C CYS A 36 25.94 8.41 -4.77
N LYS A 37 25.43 9.45 -4.10
CA LYS A 37 24.76 9.31 -2.80
C LYS A 37 23.50 8.45 -2.92
N GLU A 38 23.02 7.88 -1.81
CA GLU A 38 21.82 7.03 -1.80
C GLU A 38 20.56 7.72 -2.38
N THR A 39 20.45 9.04 -2.23
CA THR A 39 19.34 9.87 -2.74
C THR A 39 19.50 10.28 -4.21
N GLU A 40 20.63 9.96 -4.82
CA GLU A 40 21.02 10.40 -6.15
C GLU A 40 21.19 9.21 -7.10
N TRP A 41 21.15 9.48 -8.39
CA TRP A 41 21.33 8.50 -9.44
C TRP A 41 21.97 9.13 -10.68
N SER A 42 22.74 8.33 -11.42
CA SER A 42 23.37 8.72 -12.67
C SER A 42 23.21 7.64 -13.74
N ALA A 43 23.06 8.07 -14.99
CA ALA A 43 23.14 7.18 -16.14
C ALA A 43 24.59 6.72 -16.39
N ALA A 44 24.76 5.64 -17.15
CA ALA A 44 26.08 5.14 -17.50
C ALA A 44 26.89 6.22 -18.25
N GLY A 45 28.12 6.46 -17.81
CA GLY A 45 29.01 7.47 -18.39
C GLY A 45 28.73 8.93 -18.00
N SER A 46 27.78 9.18 -17.09
CA SER A 46 27.48 10.54 -16.60
C SER A 46 28.67 11.17 -15.88
N THR A 47 28.77 12.50 -15.96
CA THR A 47 29.75 13.32 -15.23
C THR A 47 29.20 13.92 -13.94
N SER A 48 27.90 13.76 -13.69
CA SER A 48 27.23 14.20 -12.47
C SER A 48 26.16 13.21 -12.03
N CYS A 49 25.82 13.28 -10.75
CA CYS A 49 24.66 12.61 -10.18
C CYS A 49 23.47 13.58 -10.15
N ASN A 50 22.28 13.08 -10.43
CA ASN A 50 21.03 13.82 -10.31
C ASN A 50 20.21 13.26 -9.15
N LEU A 51 19.31 14.04 -8.57
CA LEU A 51 18.38 13.51 -7.57
C LEU A 51 17.54 12.38 -8.18
N ARG A 52 17.30 11.30 -7.43
CA ARG A 52 16.47 10.20 -7.91
C ARG A 52 15.03 10.70 -8.10
N GLU A 53 14.48 10.52 -9.29
CA GLU A 53 13.09 10.87 -9.57
C GLU A 53 12.15 9.96 -8.75
N LEU A 54 11.13 10.55 -8.13
CA LEU A 54 10.12 9.80 -7.39
C LEU A 54 9.12 9.20 -8.37
N GLU A 55 9.04 7.87 -8.41
CA GLU A 55 8.02 7.18 -9.19
C GLU A 55 6.72 7.14 -8.39
N PHE A 56 5.67 7.77 -8.93
CA PHE A 56 4.35 7.83 -8.33
C PHE A 56 3.26 7.58 -9.38
N VAL A 57 2.10 7.11 -8.93
CA VAL A 57 0.96 6.88 -9.82
C VAL A 57 0.15 8.18 -9.89
N PRO A 58 0.09 8.87 -11.04
CA PRO A 58 -0.70 10.10 -11.17
C PRO A 58 -2.19 9.79 -11.19
N PHE A 59 -3.02 10.76 -10.78
CA PHE A 59 -4.49 10.64 -10.84
C PHE A 59 -5.04 10.47 -12.26
N THR A 60 -4.26 10.83 -13.27
CA THR A 60 -4.60 10.70 -14.69
C THR A 60 -4.39 9.29 -15.23
N ASP A 61 -3.76 8.40 -14.46
CA ASP A 61 -3.59 7.01 -14.86
C ASP A 61 -4.94 6.29 -14.87
N ILE A 62 -5.23 5.56 -15.95
CA ILE A 62 -6.48 4.81 -16.12
C ILE A 62 -6.64 3.80 -14.97
N GLY A 63 -5.55 3.14 -14.56
CA GLY A 63 -5.57 2.21 -13.44
C GLY A 63 -5.95 2.89 -12.13
N ALA A 64 -5.43 4.10 -11.89
CA ALA A 64 -5.79 4.89 -10.72
C ALA A 64 -7.27 5.29 -10.72
N ILE A 65 -7.78 5.73 -11.87
CA ILE A 65 -9.18 6.13 -12.02
C ILE A 65 -10.11 4.94 -11.75
N LEU A 66 -9.83 3.77 -12.33
CA LEU A 66 -10.64 2.57 -12.12
C LEU A 66 -10.68 2.15 -10.65
N ILE A 67 -9.54 2.18 -9.98
CA ILE A 67 -9.44 1.86 -8.54
C ILE A 67 -10.22 2.88 -7.71
N MET A 68 -10.11 4.17 -8.00
CA MET A 68 -10.82 5.22 -7.30
C MET A 68 -12.34 5.10 -7.46
N VAL A 69 -12.82 4.84 -8.67
CA VAL A 69 -14.25 4.63 -8.95
C VAL A 69 -14.77 3.39 -8.21
N GLY A 70 -14.01 2.29 -8.23
CA GLY A 70 -14.32 1.08 -7.48
C GLY A 70 -14.40 1.33 -5.97
N ALA A 71 -13.43 2.06 -5.41
CA ALA A 71 -13.42 2.43 -4.00
C ALA A 71 -14.64 3.29 -3.62
N TRP A 72 -15.01 4.27 -4.46
CA TRP A 72 -16.24 5.06 -4.27
C TRP A 72 -17.50 4.20 -4.29
N ALA A 73 -17.61 3.28 -5.26
CA ALA A 73 -18.75 2.38 -5.33
C ALA A 73 -18.87 1.52 -4.07
N LEU A 74 -17.75 1.00 -3.55
CA LEU A 74 -17.72 0.23 -2.30
C LEU A 74 -18.12 1.08 -1.09
N VAL A 75 -17.68 2.34 -1.00
CA VAL A 75 -18.11 3.26 0.05
C VAL A 75 -19.62 3.47 0.00
N VAL A 76 -20.17 3.77 -1.18
CA VAL A 76 -21.62 3.98 -1.36
C VAL A 76 -22.40 2.74 -0.94
N LEU A 77 -21.98 1.55 -1.38
CA LEU A 77 -22.61 0.28 -0.99
C LEU A 77 -22.56 0.05 0.52
N THR A 78 -21.40 0.30 1.15
CA THR A 78 -21.20 0.10 2.58
C THR A 78 -22.05 1.07 3.41
N VAL A 79 -22.14 2.32 2.98
CA VAL A 79 -23.00 3.34 3.61
C VAL A 79 -24.47 2.97 3.44
N ALA A 80 -24.90 2.57 2.25
CA ALA A 80 -26.28 2.14 2.01
C ALA A 80 -26.67 0.95 2.90
N MET A 81 -25.79 -0.05 3.03
CA MET A 81 -25.99 -1.18 3.93
C MET A 81 -26.04 -0.75 5.40
N SER A 82 -25.16 0.15 5.82
CA SER A 82 -25.15 0.69 7.18
C SER A 82 -26.45 1.43 7.50
N VAL A 83 -26.95 2.28 6.59
CA VAL A 83 -28.22 3.00 6.75
C VAL A 83 -29.40 2.02 6.83
N LEU A 84 -29.43 1.02 5.95
CA LEU A 84 -30.49 0.01 5.94
C LEU A 84 -30.53 -0.78 7.27
N PHE A 85 -29.35 -1.14 7.80
CA PHE A 85 -29.22 -1.80 9.09
C PHE A 85 -29.60 -0.87 10.26
N ALA A 86 -29.32 0.43 10.16
CA ALA A 86 -29.70 1.42 11.17
C ALA A 86 -31.22 1.62 11.22
N ILE A 87 -31.89 1.73 10.07
CA ILE A 87 -33.36 1.85 10.00
C ILE A 87 -34.02 0.59 10.57
N ASN A 88 -33.49 -0.59 10.23
CA ASN A 88 -34.00 -1.87 10.69
C ASN A 88 -33.36 -2.35 12.01
N TYR A 89 -32.75 -1.46 12.80
CA TYR A 89 -31.95 -1.85 13.97
C TYR A 89 -32.75 -2.64 15.02
N ASN A 90 -34.04 -2.33 15.16
CA ASN A 90 -34.94 -3.02 16.09
C ASN A 90 -35.43 -4.38 15.57
N THR A 91 -35.11 -4.75 14.33
CA THR A 91 -35.49 -6.06 13.81
C THR A 91 -34.60 -7.16 14.39
N PRO A 92 -35.16 -8.34 14.71
CA PRO A 92 -34.38 -9.46 15.21
C PRO A 92 -33.30 -9.91 14.22
N VAL A 93 -33.47 -9.61 12.93
CA VAL A 93 -32.49 -9.89 11.86
C VAL A 93 -31.18 -9.14 12.09
N VAL A 94 -31.21 -7.82 12.28
CA VAL A 94 -29.99 -7.00 12.49
C VAL A 94 -29.31 -7.36 13.82
N ARG A 95 -30.11 -7.61 14.86
CA ARG A 95 -29.60 -7.98 16.18
C ARG A 95 -28.91 -9.36 16.18
N SER A 96 -29.42 -10.31 15.39
CA SER A 96 -28.85 -11.65 15.26
C SER A 96 -27.62 -11.69 14.36
N ALA A 97 -27.59 -10.87 13.30
CA ALA A 97 -26.47 -10.79 12.37
C ALA A 97 -25.19 -10.19 13.01
N GLY A 98 -25.35 -9.32 14.00
CA GLY A 98 -24.21 -8.81 14.77
C GLY A 98 -24.37 -7.45 15.42
N GLY A 99 -25.54 -6.80 15.29
CA GLY A 99 -25.87 -5.55 15.98
C GLY A 99 -24.74 -4.51 15.90
N PRO A 100 -24.20 -4.03 17.04
CA PRO A 100 -23.17 -2.97 17.07
C PRO A 100 -21.86 -3.35 16.35
N MET A 101 -21.46 -4.63 16.31
CA MET A 101 -20.23 -5.02 15.61
C MET A 101 -20.34 -4.88 14.09
N CYS A 102 -21.55 -5.03 13.51
CA CYS A 102 -21.74 -4.82 12.08
C CYS A 102 -21.47 -3.36 11.70
N PHE A 103 -21.89 -2.41 12.54
CA PHE A 103 -21.58 -0.98 12.34
C PHE A 103 -20.08 -0.70 12.44
N LEU A 104 -19.37 -1.37 13.37
CA LEU A 104 -17.90 -1.28 13.45
C LEU A 104 -17.22 -1.81 12.19
N ILE A 105 -17.67 -2.95 11.66
CA ILE A 105 -17.15 -3.53 10.40
C ILE A 105 -17.39 -2.57 9.24
N PHE A 106 -18.61 -2.04 9.08
CA PHE A 106 -18.92 -1.08 8.02
C PHE A 106 -18.09 0.20 8.14
N GLY A 107 -17.89 0.72 9.35
CA GLY A 107 -17.03 1.87 9.59
C GLY A 107 -15.58 1.62 9.16
N CYS A 108 -15.00 0.48 9.57
CA CYS A 108 -13.64 0.12 9.19
C CYS A 108 -13.50 -0.08 7.68
N LEU A 109 -14.48 -0.71 7.04
CA LEU A 109 -14.51 -0.92 5.60
C LEU A 109 -14.61 0.39 4.82
N CYS A 110 -15.44 1.34 5.27
CA CYS A 110 -15.50 2.67 4.68
C CYS A 110 -14.15 3.39 4.77
N LEU A 111 -13.54 3.41 5.96
CA LEU A 111 -12.25 4.06 6.19
C LEU A 111 -11.12 3.42 5.38
N SER A 112 -11.11 2.09 5.24
CA SER A 112 -10.14 1.41 4.39
C SER A 112 -10.30 1.78 2.92
N ASN A 113 -11.53 1.88 2.41
CA ASN A 113 -11.77 2.29 1.02
C ASN A 113 -11.39 3.76 0.78
N VAL A 114 -11.64 4.65 1.74
CA VAL A 114 -11.23 6.07 1.65
C VAL A 114 -9.71 6.23 1.66
N SER A 115 -8.98 5.35 2.35
CA SER A 115 -7.51 5.43 2.36
C SER A 115 -6.87 5.27 0.98
N VAL A 116 -7.55 4.57 0.05
CA VAL A 116 -7.09 4.32 -1.32
C VAL A 116 -6.86 5.62 -2.09
N PHE A 117 -7.62 6.69 -1.82
CA PHE A 117 -7.41 7.99 -2.47
C PHE A 117 -6.05 8.62 -2.16
N PHE A 118 -5.49 8.33 -0.99
CA PHE A 118 -4.18 8.87 -0.57
C PHE A 118 -2.99 8.11 -1.19
N TYR A 119 -3.22 7.01 -1.92
CA TYR A 119 -2.17 6.27 -2.62
C TYR A 119 -1.75 6.93 -3.94
N PHE A 120 -2.61 7.77 -4.51
CA PHE A 120 -2.42 8.40 -5.81
C PHE A 120 -1.89 9.84 -5.69
N GLY A 121 -1.13 10.27 -6.69
CA GLY A 121 -0.51 11.60 -6.75
C GLY A 121 0.88 11.65 -6.12
N LYS A 122 1.44 12.86 -6.06
CA LYS A 122 2.80 13.09 -5.56
C LYS A 122 2.86 12.85 -4.04
N PRO A 123 3.79 12.04 -3.54
CA PRO A 123 3.89 11.77 -2.10
C PRO A 123 4.25 13.04 -1.34
N THR A 124 3.37 13.45 -0.43
CA THR A 124 3.63 14.45 0.61
C THR A 124 3.86 13.74 1.95
N GLY A 125 4.51 14.40 2.92
CA GLY A 125 4.77 13.80 4.23
C GLY A 125 3.51 13.28 4.93
N SER A 126 2.38 14.00 4.79
CA SER A 126 1.08 13.57 5.29
C SER A 126 0.52 12.35 4.55
N SER A 127 0.59 12.33 3.21
CA SER A 127 0.16 11.17 2.41
C SER A 127 0.98 9.92 2.72
N CYS A 128 2.28 10.05 3.03
CA CYS A 128 3.12 8.92 3.44
C CYS A 128 2.59 8.23 4.71
N VAL A 129 2.25 9.02 5.73
CA VAL A 129 1.68 8.51 6.98
C VAL A 129 0.28 7.92 6.73
N MET A 130 -0.56 8.64 5.98
CA MET A 130 -1.94 8.22 5.69
C MET A 130 -2.03 6.97 4.82
N ARG A 131 -1.01 6.69 4.01
CA ARG A 131 -0.93 5.49 3.18
C ARG A 131 -0.71 4.22 4.01
N LEU A 132 0.10 4.28 5.05
CA LEU A 132 0.53 3.07 5.75
C LEU A 132 -0.26 2.80 7.04
N LEU A 133 -0.37 3.79 7.91
CA LEU A 133 -0.90 3.57 9.27
C LEU A 133 -2.42 3.35 9.31
N PRO A 134 -3.25 4.25 8.77
CA PRO A 134 -4.70 4.11 8.87
C PRO A 134 -5.21 2.90 8.10
N PHE A 135 -4.72 2.68 6.88
CA PHE A 135 -5.17 1.57 6.04
C PHE A 135 -4.91 0.22 6.73
N LEU A 136 -3.68 -0.02 7.21
CA LEU A 136 -3.34 -1.27 7.87
C LEU A 136 -4.13 -1.46 9.16
N LEU A 137 -4.32 -0.41 9.96
CA LEU A 137 -5.09 -0.51 11.19
C LEU A 137 -6.57 -0.82 10.92
N PHE A 138 -7.24 -0.06 10.05
CA PHE A 138 -8.66 -0.30 9.79
C PHE A 138 -8.90 -1.63 9.06
N TYR A 139 -8.01 -2.01 8.15
CA TYR A 139 -8.09 -3.30 7.46
C TYR A 139 -7.90 -4.48 8.42
N THR A 140 -6.90 -4.42 9.31
CA THR A 140 -6.66 -5.48 10.30
C THR A 140 -7.80 -5.60 11.30
N VAL A 141 -8.36 -4.49 11.77
CA VAL A 141 -9.56 -4.50 12.61
C VAL A 141 -10.75 -5.11 11.88
N CYS A 142 -10.98 -4.73 10.62
CA CYS A 142 -12.05 -5.29 9.80
C CYS A 142 -11.94 -6.82 9.67
N LEU A 143 -10.75 -7.32 9.29
CA LEU A 143 -10.49 -8.76 9.21
C LEU A 143 -10.66 -9.47 10.57
N SER A 144 -10.17 -8.87 11.65
CA SER A 144 -10.32 -9.43 13.00
C SER A 144 -11.80 -9.58 13.38
N CYS A 145 -12.62 -8.57 13.08
CA CYS A 145 -14.06 -8.62 13.32
C CYS A 145 -14.75 -9.73 12.49
N PHE A 146 -14.38 -9.88 11.21
CA PHE A 146 -14.89 -10.97 10.37
C PHE A 146 -14.52 -12.36 10.89
N VAL A 147 -13.28 -12.51 11.38
CA VAL A 147 -12.79 -13.75 11.96
C VAL A 147 -13.56 -14.08 13.25
N VAL A 148 -13.70 -13.12 14.17
CA VAL A 148 -14.48 -13.29 15.41
C VAL A 148 -15.92 -13.70 15.10
N ARG A 149 -16.56 -13.07 14.12
CA ARG A 149 -17.92 -13.41 13.69
C ARG A 149 -18.02 -14.82 13.12
N SER A 150 -17.10 -15.20 12.24
CA SER A 150 -17.02 -16.55 11.68
C SER A 150 -16.84 -17.61 12.78
N PHE A 151 -15.93 -17.39 13.74
CA PHE A 151 -15.72 -18.30 14.86
C PHE A 151 -16.95 -18.43 15.76
N GLN A 152 -17.64 -17.33 16.07
CA GLN A 152 -18.88 -17.37 16.85
C GLN A 152 -19.93 -18.24 16.17
N ILE A 153 -20.13 -18.09 14.86
CA ILE A 153 -21.07 -18.90 14.08
C ILE A 153 -20.71 -20.38 14.16
N VAL A 154 -19.44 -20.74 13.89
CA VAL A 154 -18.96 -22.13 13.98
C VAL A 154 -19.15 -22.71 15.38
N PHE A 155 -18.87 -21.93 16.42
CA PHE A 155 -19.02 -22.37 17.80
C PHE A 155 -20.50 -22.60 18.17
N ILE A 156 -21.40 -21.71 17.76
CA ILE A 156 -22.85 -21.88 17.96
C ILE A 156 -23.34 -23.17 17.30
N PHE A 157 -22.98 -23.41 16.03
CA PHE A 157 -23.35 -24.63 15.32
C PHE A 157 -22.75 -25.88 15.97
N LYS A 158 -21.50 -25.82 16.45
CA LYS A 158 -20.85 -26.94 17.14
C LYS A 158 -21.51 -27.25 18.49
N ILE A 159 -21.93 -26.24 19.24
CA ILE A 159 -22.70 -26.43 20.48
C ILE A 159 -24.08 -27.01 20.17
N ALA A 160 -24.78 -26.46 19.19
CA ALA A 160 -26.10 -26.94 18.79
C ALA A 160 -26.06 -28.41 18.35
N ALA A 161 -25.03 -28.81 17.59
CA ALA A 161 -24.80 -30.21 17.20
C ALA A 161 -24.44 -31.11 18.40
N LYS A 162 -23.75 -30.58 19.42
CA LYS A 162 -23.34 -31.34 20.61
C LYS A 162 -24.45 -31.49 21.65
N PHE A 163 -25.41 -30.57 21.70
CA PHE A 163 -26.53 -30.57 22.65
C PHE A 163 -27.89 -30.38 21.96
N PRO A 164 -28.39 -31.37 21.19
CA PRO A 164 -29.67 -31.27 20.49
C PRO A 164 -30.88 -31.22 21.43
N LYS A 165 -30.71 -31.62 22.70
CA LYS A 165 -31.79 -31.76 23.70
C LYS A 165 -32.18 -30.47 24.43
N LEU A 166 -31.47 -29.35 24.25
CA LEU A 166 -31.81 -28.09 24.92
C LEU A 166 -32.80 -27.22 24.12
N HIS A 167 -33.08 -27.57 22.86
CA HIS A 167 -34.00 -26.83 21.97
C HIS A 167 -35.41 -27.46 21.88
N SER A 168 -35.67 -28.50 22.71
CA SER A 168 -36.93 -29.20 22.85
C SER A 168 -37.48 -28.98 24.27
N VAL A 169 -37.96 -27.77 24.53
CA VAL A 169 -38.96 -27.48 25.58
C VAL A 169 -40.02 -26.61 24.95
#